data_AF-A0A7Z9XH19-F1
#
_entry.id   AF-A0A7Z9XH19-F1
#
_cell.length_a   1.000
_cell.length_b   1.000
_cell.length_c   1.000
_cell.angle_alpha   90.00
_cell.angle_beta   90.00
_cell.angle_gamma   90.00
#
_symmetry.space_group_name_H-M   'P 1'
#
loop_
_entity.id
_entity.type
_entity.pdbx_description
1 polymer ?
#
loop_
_entity_poly.entity_id
_entity_poly.type
_entity_poly.pdbx_seq_one_letter_code
_entity_poly.pdbx_strand_id
1 'polypeptide(L)' 'FDTKREAVNRAREISRNQRTELIIHNRNGKISSCDSHGNDPCPPRDRN' A
#
# COMPACT_ATOMS: atom_id res chain seq x y z
N PHE A 1 7.55 -15.46 -2.35
CA PHE A 1 8.52 -14.36 -2.19
C PHE A 1 9.44 -14.73 -1.06
N ASP A 2 10.74 -14.78 -1.31
CA ASP A 2 11.73 -15.18 -0.32
C ASP A 2 12.12 -13.99 0.58
N THR A 3 11.96 -12.76 0.09
CA THR A 3 12.21 -11.55 0.86
C THR A 3 10.99 -10.65 0.96
N LYS A 4 10.89 -9.89 2.07
CA LYS A 4 9.87 -8.83 2.25
C LYS A 4 9.91 -7.83 1.09
N ARG A 5 11.10 -7.52 0.58
CA ARG A 5 11.31 -6.58 -0.52
C ARG A 5 10.63 -7.05 -1.81
N GLU A 6 10.77 -8.32 -2.17
CA GLU A 6 10.12 -8.86 -3.37
C GLU A 6 8.60 -8.88 -3.26
N ALA A 7 8.08 -9.25 -2.09
CA ALA A 7 6.64 -9.21 -1.83
C ALA A 7 6.08 -7.79 -1.97
N VAL A 8 6.78 -6.80 -1.41
CA VAL A 8 6.39 -5.38 -1.51
C VAL A 8 6.47 -4.87 -2.95
N ASN A 9 7.53 -5.21 -3.68
CA ASN A 9 7.68 -4.79 -5.07
C ASN A 9 6.56 -5.33 -5.95
N ARG A 10 6.23 -6.63 -5.80
CA ARG A 10 5.15 -7.24 -6.56
C ARG A 10 3.78 -6.67 -6.17
N ALA A 11 3.56 -6.46 -4.87
CA ALA A 11 2.32 -5.86 -4.39
C ALA A 11 2.13 -4.42 -4.89
N ARG A 12 3.21 -3.63 -5.01
CA ARG A 12 3.18 -2.29 -5.62
C ARG A 12 2.81 -2.31 -7.09
N GLU A 13 3.31 -3.26 -7.86
CA GLU A 13 2.89 -3.39 -9.27
C GLU A 13 1.39 -3.69 -9.37
N ILE A 14 0.90 -4.60 -8.54
CA ILE A 14 -0.51 -5.00 -8.53
C ILE A 14 -1.41 -3.82 -8.13
N SER A 15 -1.09 -3.14 -7.03
CA SER A 15 -1.90 -2.02 -6.54
C SER A 15 -1.90 -0.83 -7.50
N ARG A 16 -0.78 -0.54 -8.16
CA ARG A 16 -0.73 0.48 -9.23
C ARG A 16 -1.59 0.10 -10.42
N ASN A 17 -1.51 -1.15 -10.88
CA ASN A 17 -2.28 -1.62 -12.02
C ASN A 17 -3.79 -1.62 -11.71
N GLN A 18 -4.16 -1.97 -10.48
CA GLN A 18 -5.55 -2.00 -10.04
C GLN A 18 -6.06 -0.63 -9.56
N ARG A 19 -5.18 0.37 -9.42
CA ARG A 19 -5.47 1.68 -8.82
C ARG A 19 -6.09 1.53 -7.42
N THR A 20 -5.52 0.62 -6.64
CA THR A 20 -5.95 0.32 -5.27
C THR A 20 -4.88 0.71 -4.27
N GLU A 21 -5.23 0.66 -2.99
CA GLU A 21 -4.29 0.94 -1.91
C GLU A 21 -3.47 -0.29 -1.56
N LEU A 22 -2.18 -0.09 -1.31
CA LEU A 22 -1.27 -1.10 -0.81
C LEU A 22 -1.03 -0.90 0.68
N ILE A 23 -1.38 -1.89 1.50
CA ILE A 23 -1.09 -1.90 2.94
C ILE A 23 -0.01 -2.96 3.23
N ILE A 24 1.10 -2.53 3.83
CA ILE A 24 2.21 -3.42 4.18
C ILE A 24 2.20 -3.64 5.70
N HIS A 25 1.92 -4.88 6.13
CA HIS A 25 2.00 -5.27 7.54
C HIS A 25 3.42 -5.74 7.91
N ASN A 26 3.85 -5.40 9.12
CA ASN A 26 5.03 -5.98 9.75
C ASN A 26 4.69 -7.31 10.42
N ARG A 27 5.71 -8.09 10.79
CA ARG A 27 5.53 -9.40 11.46
C ARG A 27 4.76 -9.31 12.78
N ASN A 28 4.74 -8.14 13.40
CA ASN A 28 3.97 -7.84 14.62
C ASN A 28 2.52 -7.41 14.33
N GLY A 29 2.04 -7.59 13.09
CA GLY A 29 0.68 -7.22 12.65
C GLY A 29 0.46 -5.72 12.42
N LYS A 30 1.37 -4.87 12.89
CA LYS A 30 1.26 -3.41 12.73
C LYS A 30 1.48 -2.99 11.28
N ILE A 31 0.74 -1.99 10.83
CA ILE A 31 0.93 -1.37 9.51
C ILE A 31 2.30 -0.68 9.51
N SER A 32 3.15 -1.06 8.56
CA SER A 32 4.47 -0.49 8.37
C SER A 32 4.44 0.73 7.46
N SER A 33 3.64 0.65 6.39
CA SER A 33 3.56 1.66 5.34
C SER A 33 2.30 1.41 4.52
N CYS A 34 1.66 2.50 4.08
CA CYS A 34 0.55 2.49 3.15
C CYS A 34 0.99 3.26 1.89
N ASP A 35 0.74 2.68 0.72
CA ASP A 35 0.99 3.27 -0.60
C ASP A 35 -0.37 3.37 -1.30
N SER A 36 -0.98 4.55 -1.31
CA SER A 36 -2.27 4.76 -1.99
C SER A 36 -2.03 5.07 -3.46
N HIS A 37 -2.56 4.23 -4.35
CA HIS A 37 -2.52 4.43 -5.81
C HIS A 37 -3.91 4.56 -6.40
N GLY A 38 -4.94 4.58 -5.54
CA GLY A 38 -6.28 4.96 -5.89
C GLY A 38 -6.38 6.47 -5.88
N ASN A 39 -6.71 7.04 -7.04
CA ASN A 39 -7.11 8.44 -7.13
C ASN A 39 -8.56 8.50 -6.60
N ASP A 40 -8.72 8.32 -5.28
CA ASP A 40 -10.03 8.42 -4.65
C ASP A 40 -10.55 9.85 -4.89
N PRO A 41 -11.71 10.05 -5.54
CA PRO A 41 -12.24 11.38 -5.83
C PRO A 41 -12.67 12.14 -4.56
N CYS A 42 -12.69 11.48 -3.40
CA CYS A 42 -13.04 12.07 -2.12
C CYS A 42 -11.97 11.73 -1.05
N PRO A 43 -10.72 12.22 -1.22
CA PRO A 43 -9.72 12.00 -0.20
C PRO A 43 -10.17 12.72 1.09
N PRO A 44 -10.13 12.08 2.27
CA PRO A 44 -10.35 12.78 3.52
C PRO A 44 -9.27 13.85 3.62
N ARG A 45 -9.67 15.13 3.51
CA ARG A 45 -8.79 16.26 3.75
C ARG A 45 -8.31 16.13 5.20
N ASP A 46 -7.04 15.77 5.38
CA ASP A 46 -6.33 15.92 6.64
C ASP A 46 -6.53 17.37 7.10
N ARG A 47 -7.31 17.56 8.19
CA ARG A 47 -7.39 18.86 8.86
C ARG A 47 -6.12 18.98 9.69
N ASN A 48 -5.30 19.94 9.26
CA ASN A 48 -4.10 20.44 9.90
C ASN A 48 -4.31 20.77 11.38
#